data_AF-A0A0L7LY32-F1
#
_entry.id   AF-A0A0L7LY32-F1
#
_cell.length_a   1.000
_cell.length_b   1.000
_cell.length_c   1.000
_cell.angle_alpha   90.00
_cell.angle_beta   90.00
_cell.angle_gamma   90.00
#
_symmetry.space_group_name_H-M   'P 1'
#
loop_
_entity.id
_entity.type
_entity.pdbx_description
1 polymer ?
#
loop_
_entity_poly.entity_id
_entity_poly.type
_entity_poly.pdbx_seq_one_letter_code
_entity_poly.pdbx_strand_id
1 'polypeptide(L)'
;MSLVEFSRAIIYNDNGQVSLPTNAVSISGNRPIGSISDHLHYFVSNIEANAGDNKLSKNAKENNIFENLNYDYIGVVNGNNTEELFKVLNNIKENKLKRATVLHVRTKKSNDFINSKSPISILHSIKKNEIFPFDTTILNGNIHKENKIEEEKNVSSSTKYDVNNKNNKNNDNSEIIKYEDMFSKETFTDIYTNEMLKYLKKDRNIIFLSPAMLGGSGLVKISERYPNNVYDVGIAEQHSVTFAAAMAMNKKLKIQLCIYSTFLQRAYDQIIHDLNLQNIPLKVIIGRSGLVGEDGATHQGIYDLSYLGTLNNAYIISPSNQVDLKRALRFAYLDKDHSVYIRIPRMNILSDKYMKGYLNIHMKNESKNIDVNVDINDDVDKYSEEYMDDDNFIKSFIGKSRIIKMDNENNNTNEHYSSRGDTQTKKKKVCIFNMGSMLFNVINAIKEIEKEQYISHNYSFSIVDMIFLNPLDKNMIDHVIKQNKHQYLITYEDNTIGGFSTHFNNYLIENNYITKHNLYVHNIYLSNEPIEHASFKDQQEVVKMDKCSLVNRIKNYLKNNPT
;
A
#
# COMPACT_ATOMS: atom_id res chain seq x y z
N MET A 1 0.58 -45.31 20.16
CA MET A 1 -0.25 -44.11 19.99
C MET A 1 -1.14 -44.37 18.78
N SER A 2 -2.40 -44.76 18.99
CA SER A 2 -3.31 -45.05 17.88
C SER A 2 -3.53 -43.78 17.07
N LEU A 3 -3.07 -43.77 15.83
CA LEU A 3 -3.51 -42.78 14.84
C LEU A 3 -5.02 -42.90 14.76
N VAL A 4 -5.74 -41.93 15.34
CA VAL A 4 -7.18 -41.85 15.17
C VAL A 4 -7.42 -41.68 13.67
N GLU A 5 -8.09 -42.66 13.05
CA GLU A 5 -8.56 -42.64 11.67
C GLU A 5 -9.57 -41.50 11.50
N PHE A 6 -9.09 -40.26 11.38
CA PHE A 6 -9.94 -39.16 10.93
C PHE A 6 -10.01 -39.21 9.42
N SER A 7 -10.96 -39.99 8.92
CA SER A 7 -11.34 -39.98 7.51
C SER A 7 -12.00 -38.63 7.18
N ARG A 8 -11.27 -37.74 6.51
CA ARG A 8 -11.73 -36.38 6.16
C ARG A 8 -12.11 -36.30 4.69
N ALA A 9 -13.24 -35.67 4.40
CA ALA A 9 -13.54 -35.17 3.06
C ALA A 9 -12.91 -33.79 2.87
N ILE A 10 -12.13 -33.62 1.81
CA ILE A 10 -11.52 -32.36 1.38
C ILE A 10 -12.27 -31.92 0.13
N ILE A 11 -12.97 -30.78 0.20
CA ILE A 11 -13.64 -30.22 -0.98
C ILE A 11 -12.64 -29.35 -1.73
N TYR A 12 -12.21 -29.82 -2.89
CA TYR A 12 -11.43 -29.04 -3.83
C TYR A 12 -12.40 -28.33 -4.78
N ASN A 13 -12.64 -27.04 -4.54
CA ASN A 13 -13.50 -26.22 -5.37
C ASN A 13 -12.72 -25.60 -6.54
N ASP A 14 -12.83 -26.21 -7.71
CA ASP A 14 -12.30 -25.70 -8.97
C ASP A 14 -13.32 -24.76 -9.62
N ASN A 15 -12.98 -23.49 -9.79
CA ASN A 15 -13.82 -22.54 -10.51
C ASN A 15 -13.19 -22.10 -11.85
N GLY A 16 -12.18 -22.85 -12.34
CA GLY A 16 -11.39 -22.49 -13.51
C GLY A 16 -10.49 -21.26 -13.31
N GLN A 17 -10.39 -20.74 -12.09
CA GLN A 17 -9.53 -19.62 -11.70
C GLN A 17 -8.59 -20.09 -10.60
N VAL A 18 -7.36 -19.57 -10.57
CA VAL A 18 -6.38 -19.95 -9.52
C VAL A 18 -6.11 -18.79 -8.58
N SER A 19 -7.15 -18.02 -8.27
CA SER A 19 -7.07 -16.97 -7.27
C SER A 19 -8.42 -16.73 -6.57
N LEU A 20 -8.52 -17.19 -5.33
CA LEU A 20 -9.37 -16.55 -4.33
C LEU A 20 -8.48 -15.58 -3.54
N PRO A 21 -8.66 -14.24 -3.56
CA PRO A 21 -9.81 -13.49 -4.03
C PRO A 21 -9.38 -12.41 -5.04
N THR A 22 -8.92 -12.77 -6.23
CA THR A 22 -8.78 -11.80 -7.33
C THR A 22 -9.50 -12.30 -8.55
N ASN A 23 -10.59 -11.65 -8.92
CA ASN A 23 -11.34 -11.96 -10.14
C ASN A 23 -10.62 -11.54 -11.43
N ALA A 24 -9.30 -11.54 -11.45
CA ALA A 24 -8.62 -11.58 -12.72
C ALA A 24 -8.85 -13.00 -13.29
N VAL A 25 -9.41 -13.11 -14.50
CA VAL A 25 -8.82 -14.11 -15.41
C VAL A 25 -7.33 -13.79 -15.36
N SER A 26 -6.41 -14.75 -15.21
CA SER A 26 -5.01 -14.44 -15.51
C SER A 26 -5.03 -13.64 -16.81
N ILE A 27 -4.56 -12.40 -16.81
CA ILE A 27 -5.01 -11.43 -17.82
C ILE A 27 -4.62 -11.85 -19.24
N SER A 28 -3.80 -12.88 -19.37
CA SER A 28 -3.48 -13.53 -20.63
C SER A 28 -4.50 -14.58 -21.12
N GLY A 29 -5.56 -14.90 -20.37
CA GLY A 29 -6.39 -16.09 -20.58
C GLY A 29 -5.69 -17.40 -20.19
N ASN A 30 -4.49 -17.33 -19.60
CA ASN A 30 -3.67 -18.50 -19.33
C ASN A 30 -3.65 -18.86 -17.84
N ARG A 31 -3.86 -20.13 -17.50
CA ARG A 31 -3.58 -20.71 -16.17
C ARG A 31 -2.28 -20.17 -15.54
N PRO A 32 -2.17 -20.08 -14.19
CA PRO A 32 -0.91 -19.77 -13.56
C PRO A 32 0.17 -20.72 -14.01
N ILE A 33 1.38 -20.19 -14.09
CA ILE A 33 2.54 -20.96 -14.45
C ILE A 33 2.93 -21.81 -13.25
N GLY A 34 3.00 -23.12 -13.42
CA GLY A 34 3.48 -24.03 -12.40
C GLY A 34 3.16 -25.49 -12.72
N SER A 35 4.03 -26.40 -12.33
CA SER A 35 3.89 -27.83 -12.64
C SER A 35 2.58 -28.45 -12.12
N ILE A 36 2.12 -28.02 -10.93
CA ILE A 36 0.86 -28.49 -10.34
C ILE A 36 -0.35 -27.95 -11.12
N SER A 37 -0.36 -26.65 -11.43
CA SER A 37 -1.39 -26.02 -12.28
C SER A 37 -1.48 -26.74 -13.63
N ASP A 38 -0.32 -27.05 -14.20
CA ASP A 38 -0.22 -27.72 -15.48
C ASP A 38 -0.76 -29.14 -15.48
N HIS A 39 -0.37 -29.91 -14.47
CA HIS A 39 -0.84 -31.28 -14.28
C HIS A 39 -2.35 -31.33 -14.04
N LEU A 40 -2.88 -30.49 -13.15
CA LEU A 40 -4.31 -30.46 -12.82
C LEU A 40 -5.15 -30.09 -14.05
N HIS A 41 -4.69 -29.13 -14.86
CA HIS A 41 -5.38 -28.76 -16.09
C HIS A 41 -5.45 -29.93 -17.07
N TYR A 42 -4.32 -30.59 -17.35
CA TYR A 42 -4.26 -31.74 -18.25
C TYR A 42 -5.12 -32.91 -17.74
N PHE A 43 -5.06 -33.19 -16.44
CA PHE A 43 -5.85 -34.23 -15.79
C PHE A 43 -7.35 -34.00 -15.95
N VAL A 44 -7.82 -32.78 -15.69
CA VAL A 44 -9.21 -32.37 -15.88
C VAL A 44 -9.66 -32.51 -17.33
N SER A 45 -8.89 -31.95 -18.27
CA SER A 45 -9.28 -31.95 -19.69
C SER A 45 -9.39 -33.36 -20.25
N ASN A 46 -8.55 -34.28 -19.78
CA ASN A 46 -8.66 -35.70 -20.13
C ASN A 46 -9.90 -36.37 -19.56
N ILE A 47 -10.32 -36.05 -18.34
CA ILE A 47 -11.56 -36.59 -17.76
C ILE A 47 -12.77 -36.14 -18.59
N GLU A 48 -12.81 -34.86 -18.98
CA GLU A 48 -13.89 -34.29 -19.78
C GLU A 48 -13.94 -34.88 -21.20
N ALA A 49 -12.80 -34.99 -21.87
CA ALA A 49 -12.72 -35.58 -23.21
C ALA A 49 -13.21 -37.04 -23.23
N ASN A 50 -12.99 -37.77 -22.14
CA ASN A 50 -13.43 -39.16 -21.99
C ASN A 50 -14.80 -39.31 -21.30
N ALA A 51 -15.52 -38.24 -20.97
CA ALA A 51 -16.84 -38.33 -20.34
C ALA A 51 -17.94 -38.85 -21.29
N GLY A 52 -17.69 -38.84 -22.61
CA GLY A 52 -18.58 -39.38 -23.65
C GLY A 52 -18.27 -40.82 -24.07
N ASP A 53 -17.06 -41.32 -23.81
CA ASP A 53 -16.65 -42.69 -24.11
C ASP A 53 -16.46 -43.44 -22.78
N ASN A 54 -17.18 -44.53 -22.57
CA ASN A 54 -17.14 -45.37 -21.34
C ASN A 54 -15.78 -46.09 -21.09
N LYS A 55 -14.66 -45.47 -21.42
CA LYS A 55 -13.30 -45.88 -21.12
C LYS A 55 -12.47 -44.66 -20.71
N LEU A 56 -12.48 -44.33 -19.42
CA LEU A 56 -11.30 -43.69 -18.82
C LEU A 56 -10.12 -44.62 -19.11
N SER A 57 -9.17 -44.18 -19.94
CA SER A 57 -7.97 -44.97 -20.20
C SER A 57 -7.28 -45.31 -18.87
N LYS A 58 -6.75 -46.53 -18.74
CA LYS A 58 -6.02 -46.99 -17.54
C LYS A 58 -4.96 -45.95 -17.09
N ASN A 59 -4.35 -45.27 -18.07
CA ASN A 59 -3.35 -44.21 -17.88
C ASN A 59 -3.89 -42.93 -17.20
N ALA A 60 -5.18 -42.61 -17.32
CA ALA A 60 -5.77 -41.43 -16.69
C ALA A 60 -6.01 -41.62 -15.18
N LYS A 61 -6.23 -42.88 -14.74
CA LYS A 61 -6.25 -43.24 -13.32
C LYS A 61 -4.83 -43.33 -12.73
N GLU A 62 -3.84 -43.77 -13.51
CA GLU A 62 -2.45 -43.93 -13.04
C GLU A 62 -1.69 -42.61 -12.82
N ASN A 63 -2.21 -41.47 -13.31
CA ASN A 63 -1.58 -40.15 -13.17
C ASN A 63 -2.45 -39.14 -12.40
N ASN A 64 -3.06 -39.56 -11.28
CA ASN A 64 -3.77 -38.66 -10.39
C ASN A 64 -2.87 -38.23 -9.22
N ILE A 65 -2.50 -36.94 -9.15
CA ILE A 65 -1.69 -36.38 -8.07
C ILE A 65 -2.26 -36.66 -6.67
N PHE A 66 -3.58 -36.65 -6.52
CA PHE A 66 -4.22 -36.88 -5.23
C PHE A 66 -4.04 -38.33 -4.77
N GLU A 67 -4.25 -39.31 -5.66
CA GLU A 67 -4.04 -40.73 -5.35
C GLU A 67 -2.56 -41.04 -5.10
N ASN A 68 -1.65 -40.40 -5.84
CA ASN A 68 -0.21 -40.50 -5.62
C ASN A 68 0.25 -39.88 -4.28
N LEU A 69 -0.47 -38.86 -3.79
CA LEU A 69 -0.29 -38.29 -2.45
C LEU A 69 -1.07 -39.06 -1.37
N ASN A 70 -1.57 -40.25 -1.69
CA ASN A 70 -2.29 -41.13 -0.77
C ASN A 70 -3.66 -40.55 -0.31
N TYR A 71 -4.35 -39.81 -1.18
CA TYR A 71 -5.75 -39.41 -1.01
C TYR A 71 -6.66 -40.22 -1.94
N ASP A 72 -7.85 -40.60 -1.46
CA ASP A 72 -8.90 -41.03 -2.38
C ASP A 72 -9.39 -39.83 -3.20
N TYR A 73 -9.84 -40.05 -4.43
CA TYR A 73 -10.30 -38.97 -5.30
C TYR A 73 -11.70 -39.27 -5.85
N ILE A 74 -12.58 -38.28 -5.77
CA ILE A 74 -13.95 -38.30 -6.30
C ILE A 74 -14.17 -37.04 -7.13
N GLY A 75 -14.62 -37.18 -8.38
CA GLY A 75 -14.96 -36.06 -9.25
C GLY A 75 -14.43 -36.21 -10.68
N VAL A 76 -14.56 -35.23 -11.57
CA VAL A 76 -15.06 -33.84 -11.42
C VAL A 76 -16.60 -33.77 -11.33
N VAL A 77 -17.14 -33.21 -10.25
CA VAL A 77 -18.60 -33.06 -10.01
C VAL A 77 -19.07 -31.64 -10.35
N ASN A 78 -20.25 -31.45 -10.93
CA ASN A 78 -20.79 -30.11 -11.16
C ASN A 78 -21.28 -29.48 -9.84
N GLY A 79 -20.53 -28.52 -9.31
CA GLY A 79 -20.83 -27.80 -8.08
C GLY A 79 -21.99 -26.82 -8.14
N ASN A 80 -22.49 -26.52 -9.34
CA ASN A 80 -23.69 -25.71 -9.52
C ASN A 80 -24.96 -26.57 -9.55
N ASN A 81 -24.82 -27.91 -9.53
CA ASN A 81 -25.93 -28.87 -9.48
C ASN A 81 -26.08 -29.39 -8.04
N THR A 82 -27.03 -28.82 -7.31
CA THR A 82 -27.25 -29.15 -5.90
C THR A 82 -27.72 -30.59 -5.69
N GLU A 83 -28.50 -31.17 -6.61
CA GLU A 83 -28.95 -32.56 -6.53
C GLU A 83 -27.79 -33.54 -6.69
N GLU A 84 -26.89 -33.27 -7.63
CA GLU A 84 -25.69 -34.08 -7.87
C GLU A 84 -24.74 -34.00 -6.68
N LEU A 85 -24.47 -32.79 -6.16
CA LEU A 85 -23.69 -32.60 -4.95
C LEU A 85 -24.28 -33.34 -3.76
N PHE A 86 -25.61 -33.27 -3.56
CA PHE A 86 -26.29 -33.96 -2.48
C PHE A 86 -26.10 -35.48 -2.58
N LYS A 87 -26.28 -36.06 -3.77
CA LYS A 87 -26.06 -37.51 -4.01
C LYS A 87 -24.63 -37.92 -3.70
N VAL A 88 -23.63 -37.17 -4.17
CA VAL A 88 -22.21 -37.50 -3.95
C VAL A 88 -21.83 -37.37 -2.47
N LEU A 89 -22.26 -36.29 -1.80
CA LEU A 89 -22.00 -36.10 -0.38
C LEU A 89 -22.71 -37.14 0.48
N ASN A 90 -23.92 -37.55 0.13
CA ASN A 90 -24.64 -38.62 0.82
C ASN A 90 -23.92 -39.96 0.64
N ASN A 91 -23.44 -40.27 -0.56
CA ASN A 91 -22.63 -41.47 -0.81
C ASN A 91 -21.32 -41.47 0.00
N ILE A 92 -20.64 -40.33 0.10
CA ILE A 92 -19.41 -40.19 0.93
C ILE A 92 -19.74 -40.45 2.40
N LYS A 93 -20.86 -39.93 2.89
CA LYS A 93 -21.33 -40.12 4.27
C LYS A 93 -21.69 -41.58 4.57
N GLU A 94 -22.43 -42.23 3.68
CA GLU A 94 -22.90 -43.61 3.86
C GLU A 94 -21.78 -44.64 3.78
N ASN A 95 -20.84 -44.47 2.84
CA ASN A 95 -19.78 -45.46 2.60
C ASN A 95 -18.65 -45.46 3.62
N LYS A 96 -18.65 -44.55 4.60
CA LYS A 96 -17.61 -44.34 5.61
C LYS A 96 -16.20 -44.34 5.00
N LEU A 97 -15.68 -43.15 4.75
CA LEU A 97 -14.36 -42.96 4.19
C LEU A 97 -13.29 -43.76 4.95
N LYS A 98 -12.44 -44.50 4.23
CA LYS A 98 -11.32 -45.25 4.81
C LYS A 98 -10.03 -44.43 4.83
N ARG A 99 -9.95 -43.41 3.98
CA ARG A 99 -8.81 -42.52 3.79
C ARG A 99 -9.30 -41.10 3.58
N ALA A 100 -8.41 -40.12 3.75
CA ALA A 100 -8.71 -38.75 3.36
C ALA A 100 -9.08 -38.72 1.88
N THR A 101 -10.21 -38.10 1.54
CA THR A 101 -10.80 -38.13 0.21
C THR A 101 -10.96 -36.72 -0.34
N VAL A 102 -10.44 -36.47 -1.53
CA VAL A 102 -10.62 -35.22 -2.26
C VAL A 102 -11.86 -35.33 -3.15
N LEU A 103 -12.88 -34.53 -2.83
CA LEU A 103 -14.02 -34.30 -3.70
C LEU A 103 -13.75 -33.06 -4.56
N HIS A 104 -13.52 -33.28 -5.85
CA HIS A 104 -13.32 -32.23 -6.84
C HIS A 104 -14.68 -31.72 -7.33
N VAL A 105 -15.02 -30.51 -6.91
CA VAL A 105 -16.26 -29.81 -7.26
C VAL A 105 -15.93 -28.68 -8.23
N ARG A 106 -16.67 -28.58 -9.34
CA ARG A 106 -16.54 -27.46 -10.28
C ARG A 106 -17.66 -26.44 -10.12
N THR A 107 -17.34 -25.21 -9.72
CA THR A 107 -18.32 -24.12 -9.58
C THR A 107 -18.13 -23.03 -10.63
N LYS A 108 -19.16 -22.21 -10.85
CA LYS A 108 -19.02 -20.91 -11.51
C LYS A 108 -19.10 -19.83 -10.44
N LYS A 109 -18.12 -18.92 -10.41
CA LYS A 109 -18.01 -17.88 -9.37
C LYS A 109 -19.19 -16.90 -9.33
N SER A 110 -19.90 -16.78 -10.45
CA SER A 110 -21.04 -15.89 -10.63
C SER A 110 -21.97 -16.47 -11.70
N ASN A 111 -23.25 -16.07 -11.69
CA ASN A 111 -24.25 -16.45 -12.70
C ASN A 111 -24.11 -15.54 -13.95
N ASP A 112 -24.42 -16.09 -15.11
CA ASP A 112 -24.45 -15.40 -16.42
C ASP A 112 -25.24 -14.08 -16.37
N PHE A 113 -26.31 -13.98 -15.57
CA PHE A 113 -27.05 -12.73 -15.35
C PHE A 113 -26.16 -11.62 -14.77
N ILE A 114 -25.40 -11.92 -13.72
CA ILE A 114 -24.54 -10.93 -13.04
C ILE A 114 -23.31 -10.63 -13.92
N ASN A 115 -22.75 -11.64 -14.58
CA ASN A 115 -21.63 -11.49 -15.51
C ASN A 115 -21.97 -10.61 -16.72
N SER A 116 -23.24 -10.57 -17.13
CA SER A 116 -23.70 -9.68 -18.20
C SER A 116 -23.70 -8.20 -17.81
N LYS A 117 -23.68 -7.89 -16.50
CA LYS A 117 -23.78 -6.51 -15.97
C LYS A 117 -22.43 -5.87 -15.70
N SER A 118 -21.42 -6.65 -15.37
CA SER A 118 -20.07 -6.16 -15.10
C SER A 118 -19.06 -7.30 -15.25
N PRO A 119 -17.82 -7.03 -15.71
CA PRO A 119 -16.79 -8.05 -15.76
C PRO A 119 -16.53 -8.63 -14.36
N ILE A 120 -16.24 -9.93 -14.32
CA ILE A 120 -15.99 -10.68 -13.09
C ILE A 120 -14.94 -9.96 -12.22
N SER A 121 -13.91 -9.35 -12.81
CA SER A 121 -12.87 -8.57 -12.11
C SER A 121 -13.41 -7.50 -11.17
N ILE A 122 -14.50 -6.83 -11.53
CA ILE A 122 -15.15 -5.76 -10.74
C ILE A 122 -16.11 -6.37 -9.72
N LEU A 123 -16.78 -7.48 -10.06
CA LEU A 123 -17.75 -8.17 -9.20
C LEU A 123 -17.14 -8.79 -7.92
N HIS A 124 -15.82 -8.81 -7.79
CA HIS A 124 -15.14 -9.38 -6.62
C HIS A 124 -15.41 -8.61 -5.34
N SER A 125 -15.35 -7.28 -5.44
CA SER A 125 -15.59 -6.33 -4.36
C SER A 125 -16.31 -5.14 -4.96
N ILE A 126 -17.63 -5.23 -5.00
CA ILE A 126 -18.51 -4.19 -5.52
C ILE A 126 -18.64 -3.12 -4.45
N LYS A 127 -18.29 -1.87 -4.75
CA LYS A 127 -18.63 -0.78 -3.84
C LYS A 127 -20.14 -0.66 -3.73
N LYS A 128 -20.64 -0.24 -2.57
CA LYS A 128 -22.08 -0.02 -2.36
C LYS A 128 -22.62 0.84 -3.51
N ASN A 129 -23.68 0.37 -4.17
CA ASN A 129 -24.38 1.02 -5.29
C ASN A 129 -23.60 1.17 -6.60
N GLU A 130 -22.48 0.45 -6.79
CA GLU A 130 -21.68 0.55 -8.02
C GLU A 130 -22.31 -0.20 -9.22
N ILE A 131 -22.90 -1.37 -8.98
CA ILE A 131 -23.49 -2.22 -10.04
C ILE A 131 -25.00 -2.41 -9.82
N PHE A 132 -25.42 -2.55 -8.57
CA PHE A 132 -26.83 -2.63 -8.19
C PHE A 132 -27.10 -1.49 -7.20
N PRO A 133 -27.86 -0.44 -7.58
CA PRO A 133 -28.29 0.57 -6.62
C PRO A 133 -29.19 -0.11 -5.59
N PHE A 134 -28.71 -0.23 -4.36
CA PHE A 134 -29.53 -0.66 -3.24
C PHE A 134 -30.30 0.55 -2.71
N ASP A 135 -31.59 0.61 -3.04
CA ASP A 135 -32.50 1.55 -2.44
C ASP A 135 -32.98 1.02 -1.09
N THR A 136 -32.41 1.54 -0.01
CA THR A 136 -32.77 1.16 1.36
C THR A 136 -34.19 1.60 1.74
N THR A 137 -34.84 2.48 0.96
CA THR A 137 -36.24 2.86 1.21
C THR A 137 -37.20 1.70 0.93
N ILE A 138 -36.81 0.76 0.05
CA ILE A 138 -37.60 -0.44 -0.27
C ILE A 138 -37.65 -1.42 0.92
N LEU A 139 -36.58 -1.50 1.71
CA LEU A 139 -36.51 -2.35 2.90
C LEU A 139 -37.32 -1.79 4.08
N ASN A 140 -37.46 -0.46 4.14
CA ASN A 140 -38.26 0.22 5.18
C ASN A 140 -39.74 0.37 4.80
N GLY A 141 -40.14 0.00 3.59
CA GLY A 141 -41.44 0.34 3.00
C GLY A 141 -42.62 -0.58 3.30
N ASN A 142 -42.48 -1.61 4.15
CA ASN A 142 -43.55 -2.59 4.44
C ASN A 142 -43.96 -2.70 5.92
N ILE A 143 -43.59 -1.74 6.76
CA ILE A 143 -44.20 -1.59 8.10
C ILE A 143 -44.92 -0.25 8.12
N HIS A 144 -46.24 -0.31 8.26
CA HIS A 144 -47.22 0.79 8.24
C HIS A 144 -47.75 1.20 6.85
N LYS A 145 -48.66 0.37 6.33
CA LYS A 145 -49.86 0.87 5.64
C LYS A 145 -51.08 0.50 6.46
N GLU A 146 -51.59 1.47 7.22
CA GLU A 146 -53.03 1.69 7.32
C GLU A 146 -53.29 3.16 7.67
N ASN A 147 -54.00 3.82 6.75
CA ASN A 147 -54.77 5.07 6.91
C ASN A 147 -53.97 6.38 7.09
N LYS A 148 -54.22 7.48 6.39
CA LYS A 148 -55.11 7.85 5.28
C LYS A 148 -54.85 9.34 4.96
N ILE A 149 -55.10 9.75 3.72
CA ILE A 149 -55.48 11.11 3.24
C ILE A 149 -54.35 12.05 2.76
N GLU A 150 -54.19 12.05 1.42
CA GLU A 150 -54.27 13.16 0.44
C GLU A 150 -53.77 14.56 0.85
N GLU A 151 -52.67 15.00 0.22
CA GLU A 151 -52.59 16.10 -0.79
C GLU A 151 -52.23 17.45 -0.11
N GLU A 152 -51.15 18.15 -0.45
CA GLU A 152 -50.81 18.69 -1.77
C GLU A 152 -49.39 19.29 -1.79
N LYS A 153 -48.81 19.36 -3.00
CA LYS A 153 -47.84 20.35 -3.53
C LYS A 153 -46.34 20.22 -3.24
N ASN A 154 -45.64 19.85 -4.33
CA ASN A 154 -44.35 20.33 -4.82
C ASN A 154 -43.65 21.41 -3.99
N VAL A 155 -42.34 21.24 -3.74
CA VAL A 155 -41.27 22.14 -4.19
C VAL A 155 -39.90 21.60 -3.76
N SER A 156 -38.97 21.64 -4.71
CA SER A 156 -37.53 21.51 -4.58
C SER A 156 -36.91 22.39 -3.48
N SER A 157 -36.04 21.82 -2.65
CA SER A 157 -34.89 22.52 -2.04
C SER A 157 -33.92 21.46 -1.50
N SER A 158 -32.61 21.43 -1.73
CA SER A 158 -31.57 22.48 -1.63
C SER A 158 -31.55 23.18 -0.27
N THR A 159 -31.35 22.41 0.80
CA THR A 159 -31.00 22.95 2.12
C THR A 159 -29.50 23.21 2.21
N LYS A 160 -29.16 24.45 1.85
CA LYS A 160 -28.04 25.20 2.42
C LYS A 160 -28.17 25.16 3.95
N TYR A 161 -27.10 24.78 4.63
CA TYR A 161 -26.95 25.08 6.05
C TYR A 161 -26.38 26.50 6.18
N ASP A 162 -27.27 27.47 6.47
CA ASP A 162 -26.89 28.79 6.94
C ASP A 162 -26.54 28.71 8.43
N VAL A 163 -25.27 28.92 8.76
CA VAL A 163 -24.85 29.32 10.11
C VAL A 163 -24.55 30.81 10.06
N ASN A 164 -25.56 31.61 10.42
CA ASN A 164 -25.36 33.01 10.75
C ASN A 164 -24.60 33.08 12.08
N ASN A 165 -23.29 33.31 12.02
CA ASN A 165 -22.55 33.87 13.14
C ASN A 165 -22.02 35.24 12.72
N LYS A 166 -22.40 36.26 13.50
CA LYS A 166 -22.19 37.68 13.22
C LYS A 166 -20.70 37.99 13.05
N ASN A 167 -20.42 38.77 12.00
CA ASN A 167 -19.15 39.41 11.71
C ASN A 167 -18.59 40.19 12.90
N ASN A 168 -17.45 39.74 13.43
CA ASN A 168 -16.41 40.64 13.89
C ASN A 168 -15.22 40.46 12.94
N LYS A 169 -14.96 41.49 12.13
CA LYS A 169 -13.82 41.55 11.21
C LYS A 169 -12.52 41.58 12.01
N ASN A 170 -11.80 40.47 12.02
CA ASN A 170 -10.34 40.46 12.16
C ASN A 170 -9.80 39.59 11.01
N ASN A 171 -8.92 40.18 10.20
CA ASN A 171 -8.25 39.54 9.07
C ASN A 171 -7.28 38.47 9.59
N ASP A 172 -7.60 37.19 9.47
CA ASP A 172 -6.64 36.09 9.59
C ASP A 172 -6.84 35.08 8.46
N ASN A 173 -5.93 35.12 7.48
CA ASN A 173 -5.88 34.23 6.32
C ASN A 173 -5.34 32.83 6.71
N SER A 174 -6.17 31.97 7.30
CA SER A 174 -5.85 30.54 7.40
C SER A 174 -7.06 29.65 7.07
N GLU A 175 -7.28 29.37 5.79
CA GLU A 175 -8.27 28.38 5.37
C GLU A 175 -7.83 26.96 5.81
N ILE A 176 -8.59 26.36 6.72
CA ILE A 176 -8.45 24.95 7.10
C ILE A 176 -8.93 24.11 5.92
N ILE A 177 -8.02 23.38 5.26
CA ILE A 177 -8.38 22.41 4.22
C ILE A 177 -9.13 21.24 4.88
N LYS A 178 -10.34 20.92 4.37
CA LYS A 178 -11.10 19.74 4.82
C LYS A 178 -10.39 18.46 4.39
N TYR A 179 -10.55 17.39 5.17
CA TYR A 179 -9.88 16.11 4.90
C TYR A 179 -10.19 15.58 3.49
N GLU A 180 -11.42 15.78 3.00
CA GLU A 180 -11.83 15.33 1.67
C GLU A 180 -11.10 16.09 0.54
N ASP A 181 -10.69 17.34 0.78
CA ASP A 181 -9.99 18.18 -0.20
C ASP A 181 -8.46 17.93 -0.23
N MET A 182 -7.95 17.19 0.76
CA MET A 182 -6.53 16.85 0.85
C MET A 182 -6.10 15.81 -0.18
N PHE A 183 -7.02 14.95 -0.59
CA PHE A 183 -6.75 13.82 -1.48
C PHE A 183 -7.40 14.01 -2.84
N SER A 184 -6.73 13.53 -3.88
CA SER A 184 -7.33 13.43 -5.21
C SER A 184 -8.19 12.18 -5.34
N LYS A 185 -8.78 11.93 -6.52
CA LYS A 185 -9.47 10.66 -6.81
C LYS A 185 -8.51 9.52 -7.19
N GLU A 186 -7.31 9.84 -7.68
CA GLU A 186 -6.33 8.84 -8.11
C GLU A 186 -5.65 8.19 -6.90
N THR A 187 -5.31 6.91 -7.03
CA THR A 187 -4.59 6.14 -6.02
C THR A 187 -3.09 6.07 -6.30
N PHE A 188 -2.28 5.73 -5.29
CA PHE A 188 -0.86 5.42 -5.53
C PHE A 188 -0.69 4.27 -6.53
N THR A 189 -1.62 3.30 -6.54
CA THR A 189 -1.62 2.19 -7.51
C THR A 189 -1.89 2.68 -8.94
N ASP A 190 -2.74 3.70 -9.13
CA ASP A 190 -2.96 4.32 -10.44
C ASP A 190 -1.68 5.01 -10.95
N ILE A 191 -0.98 5.75 -10.07
CA ILE A 191 0.30 6.39 -10.43
C ILE A 191 1.33 5.34 -10.84
N TYR A 192 1.48 4.26 -10.06
CA TYR A 192 2.35 3.14 -10.43
C TYR A 192 2.02 2.59 -11.81
N THR A 193 0.74 2.26 -12.04
CA THR A 193 0.25 1.71 -13.31
C THR A 193 0.57 2.63 -14.49
N ASN A 194 0.25 3.91 -14.35
CA ASN A 194 0.43 4.92 -15.39
C ASN A 194 1.91 5.13 -15.73
N GLU A 195 2.79 5.17 -14.73
CA GLU A 195 4.24 5.29 -14.96
C GLU A 195 4.82 4.03 -15.60
N MET A 196 4.42 2.83 -15.16
CA MET A 196 4.90 1.59 -15.77
C MET A 196 4.45 1.43 -17.22
N LEU A 197 3.25 1.89 -17.56
CA LEU A 197 2.80 1.99 -18.95
C LEU A 197 3.67 2.95 -19.79
N LYS A 198 4.18 4.03 -19.20
CA LYS A 198 5.13 4.93 -19.87
C LYS A 198 6.48 4.24 -20.12
N TYR A 199 7.01 3.50 -19.15
CA TYR A 199 8.27 2.76 -19.34
C TYR A 199 8.14 1.59 -20.31
N LEU A 200 7.04 0.84 -20.28
CA LEU A 200 6.79 -0.25 -21.22
C LEU A 200 6.71 0.20 -22.67
N LYS A 201 6.24 1.43 -22.93
CA LYS A 201 6.27 1.99 -24.30
C LYS A 201 7.71 2.13 -24.83
N LYS A 202 8.70 2.32 -23.94
CA LYS A 202 10.11 2.52 -24.27
C LYS A 202 10.93 1.22 -24.19
N ASP A 203 10.62 0.36 -23.22
CA ASP A 203 11.37 -0.86 -22.91
C ASP A 203 10.43 -2.05 -22.76
N ARG A 204 10.51 -2.97 -23.73
CA ARG A 204 9.69 -4.21 -23.76
C ARG A 204 10.25 -5.34 -22.92
N ASN A 205 11.44 -5.16 -22.33
CA ASN A 205 12.06 -6.19 -21.49
C ASN A 205 11.62 -6.11 -20.03
N ILE A 206 10.71 -5.19 -19.69
CA ILE A 206 10.11 -5.12 -18.36
C ILE A 206 9.07 -6.23 -18.23
N ILE A 207 9.24 -7.10 -17.24
CA ILE A 207 8.32 -8.20 -16.95
C ILE A 207 7.76 -8.03 -15.54
N PHE A 208 6.45 -8.19 -15.40
CA PHE A 208 5.74 -8.11 -14.13
C PHE A 208 5.30 -9.50 -13.70
N LEU A 209 5.52 -9.82 -12.44
CA LEU A 209 4.99 -11.01 -11.78
C LEU A 209 4.07 -10.60 -10.64
N SER A 210 3.01 -11.36 -10.42
CA SER A 210 2.19 -11.19 -9.23
C SER A 210 1.62 -12.53 -8.79
N PRO A 211 1.64 -12.85 -7.48
CA PRO A 211 0.99 -14.04 -6.98
C PRO A 211 -0.51 -13.77 -6.82
N ALA A 212 -1.28 -13.95 -7.89
CA ALA A 212 -2.73 -13.84 -7.88
C ALA A 212 -3.24 -12.46 -7.37
N MET A 213 -2.57 -11.36 -7.71
CA MET A 213 -2.92 -10.03 -7.21
C MET A 213 -2.92 -8.92 -8.27
N LEU A 214 -3.26 -9.27 -9.50
CA LEU A 214 -3.11 -8.38 -10.64
C LEU A 214 -3.96 -7.10 -10.54
N GLY A 215 -5.24 -7.22 -10.13
CA GLY A 215 -6.13 -6.06 -9.96
C GLY A 215 -5.65 -5.15 -8.83
N GLY A 216 -5.35 -5.78 -7.69
CA GLY A 216 -4.76 -5.12 -6.55
C GLY A 216 -3.51 -4.32 -6.89
N SER A 217 -2.57 -4.96 -7.58
CA SER A 217 -1.26 -4.41 -7.92
C SER A 217 -1.26 -3.45 -9.12
N GLY A 218 -2.43 -3.10 -9.67
CA GLY A 218 -2.52 -2.20 -10.83
C GLY A 218 -2.08 -2.82 -12.15
N LEU A 219 -1.91 -4.15 -12.21
CA LEU A 219 -1.37 -4.83 -13.39
C LEU A 219 -2.43 -5.13 -14.45
N VAL A 220 -3.74 -5.07 -14.14
CA VAL A 220 -4.83 -5.34 -15.10
C VAL A 220 -4.70 -4.53 -16.38
N LYS A 221 -4.64 -3.21 -16.28
CA LYS A 221 -4.48 -2.32 -17.45
C LYS A 221 -3.17 -2.59 -18.21
N ILE A 222 -2.11 -2.97 -17.51
CA ILE A 222 -0.82 -3.28 -18.12
C ILE A 222 -0.93 -4.56 -18.96
N SER A 223 -1.51 -5.61 -18.40
CA SER A 223 -1.64 -6.89 -19.07
C SER A 223 -2.68 -6.91 -20.19
N GLU A 224 -3.74 -6.11 -20.11
CA GLU A 224 -4.67 -5.92 -21.25
C GLU A 224 -3.95 -5.33 -22.46
N ARG A 225 -3.01 -4.41 -22.22
CA ARG A 225 -2.25 -3.73 -23.27
C ARG A 225 -0.99 -4.50 -23.70
N TYR A 226 -0.35 -5.20 -22.77
CA TYR A 226 0.93 -5.88 -22.91
C TYR A 226 0.87 -7.27 -22.25
N PRO A 227 0.07 -8.21 -22.81
CA PRO A 227 -0.21 -9.50 -22.17
C PRO A 227 1.04 -10.37 -21.99
N ASN A 228 2.02 -10.24 -22.88
CA ASN A 228 3.27 -11.01 -22.82
C ASN A 228 4.27 -10.48 -21.77
N ASN A 229 3.94 -9.37 -21.09
CA ASN A 229 4.80 -8.75 -20.09
C ASN A 229 4.32 -9.03 -18.66
N VAL A 230 3.19 -9.71 -18.45
CA VAL A 230 2.60 -9.93 -17.13
C VAL A 230 2.35 -11.41 -16.91
N TYR A 231 2.87 -11.93 -15.81
CA TYR A 231 2.74 -13.32 -15.43
C TYR A 231 2.07 -13.44 -14.05
N ASP A 232 1.09 -14.33 -13.98
CA ASP A 232 0.45 -14.72 -12.72
C ASP A 232 1.00 -16.10 -12.31
N VAL A 233 1.45 -16.18 -11.06
CA VAL A 233 2.00 -17.41 -10.47
C VAL A 233 1.02 -18.07 -9.48
N GLY A 234 -0.21 -17.55 -9.39
CA GLY A 234 -1.22 -18.02 -8.43
C GLY A 234 -0.89 -17.59 -7.00
N ILE A 235 -1.64 -18.08 -6.03
CA ILE A 235 -1.42 -17.77 -4.60
C ILE A 235 -0.26 -18.60 -4.06
N ALA A 236 0.94 -18.29 -4.54
CA ALA A 236 2.18 -19.01 -4.24
C ALA A 236 3.31 -17.99 -4.04
N GLU A 237 3.25 -17.23 -2.96
CA GLU A 237 4.18 -16.13 -2.70
C GLU A 237 5.64 -16.58 -2.61
N GLN A 238 5.93 -17.73 -1.96
CA GLN A 238 7.29 -18.29 -1.95
C GLN A 238 7.79 -18.55 -3.36
N HIS A 239 7.00 -19.28 -4.17
CA HIS A 239 7.34 -19.57 -5.55
C HIS A 239 7.53 -18.28 -6.36
N SER A 240 6.68 -17.28 -6.14
CA SER A 240 6.74 -15.99 -6.84
C SER A 240 8.08 -15.29 -6.67
N VAL A 241 8.63 -15.28 -5.45
CA VAL A 241 9.92 -14.63 -5.14
C VAL A 241 11.06 -15.40 -5.79
N THR A 242 11.13 -16.72 -5.58
CA THR A 242 12.19 -17.55 -6.15
C THR A 242 12.16 -17.53 -7.69
N PHE A 243 10.98 -17.61 -8.29
CA PHE A 243 10.81 -17.56 -9.73
C PHE A 243 11.20 -16.20 -10.31
N ALA A 244 10.78 -15.10 -9.67
CA ALA A 244 11.17 -13.75 -10.08
C ALA A 244 12.68 -13.52 -9.92
N ALA A 245 13.31 -14.03 -8.86
CA ALA A 245 14.75 -13.96 -8.65
C ALA A 245 15.50 -14.71 -9.77
N ALA A 246 15.07 -15.91 -10.13
CA ALA A 246 15.65 -16.67 -11.23
C ALA A 246 15.52 -15.92 -12.58
N MET A 247 14.36 -15.29 -12.85
CA MET A 247 14.19 -14.47 -14.05
C MET A 247 15.09 -13.23 -14.03
N ALA A 248 15.29 -12.60 -12.87
CA ALA A 248 16.11 -11.39 -12.70
C ALA A 248 17.60 -11.63 -12.90
N MET A 249 18.07 -12.88 -12.81
CA MET A 249 19.44 -13.25 -13.21
C MET A 249 19.71 -13.01 -14.70
N ASN A 250 18.67 -12.98 -15.54
CA ASN A 250 18.80 -12.58 -16.94
C ASN A 250 18.95 -11.05 -17.04
N LYS A 251 20.19 -10.59 -17.21
CA LYS A 251 20.56 -9.16 -17.31
C LYS A 251 19.87 -8.38 -18.45
N LYS A 252 19.22 -9.07 -19.40
CA LYS A 252 18.44 -8.42 -20.46
C LYS A 252 17.02 -8.07 -20.03
N LEU A 253 16.51 -8.68 -18.96
CA LEU A 253 15.16 -8.47 -18.44
C LEU A 253 15.18 -7.55 -17.22
N LYS A 254 14.09 -6.80 -17.04
CA LYS A 254 13.84 -5.99 -15.85
C LYS A 254 12.61 -6.55 -15.14
N ILE A 255 12.85 -7.34 -14.10
CA ILE A 255 11.79 -8.06 -13.41
C ILE A 255 11.22 -7.22 -12.27
N GLN A 256 9.90 -7.08 -12.25
CA GLN A 256 9.13 -6.48 -11.16
C GLN A 256 8.19 -7.51 -10.54
N LEU A 257 8.40 -7.83 -9.27
CA LEU A 257 7.46 -8.62 -8.48
C LEU A 257 6.50 -7.68 -7.75
N CYS A 258 5.21 -7.76 -8.05
CA CYS A 258 4.16 -6.99 -7.40
C CYS A 258 3.38 -7.87 -6.42
N ILE A 259 3.52 -7.57 -5.13
CA ILE A 259 3.04 -8.40 -4.02
C ILE A 259 2.64 -7.49 -2.87
N TYR A 260 1.62 -7.84 -2.09
CA TYR A 260 1.26 -7.01 -0.94
C TYR A 260 2.24 -7.21 0.23
N SER A 261 2.43 -6.18 1.06
CA SER A 261 3.24 -6.23 2.28
C SER A 261 2.86 -7.41 3.18
N THR A 262 1.55 -7.64 3.38
CA THR A 262 1.08 -8.75 4.22
C THR A 262 1.44 -10.13 3.64
N PHE A 263 1.33 -10.31 2.32
CA PHE A 263 1.59 -11.60 1.69
C PHE A 263 3.07 -11.86 1.42
N LEU A 264 3.88 -10.80 1.29
CA LEU A 264 5.34 -10.89 1.23
C LEU A 264 5.92 -11.59 2.47
N GLN A 265 5.23 -11.52 3.62
CA GLN A 265 5.60 -12.25 4.84
C GLN A 265 5.76 -13.76 4.60
N ARG A 266 4.95 -14.37 3.72
CA ARG A 266 5.06 -15.80 3.41
C ARG A 266 6.37 -16.17 2.71
N ALA A 267 6.97 -15.22 2.01
CA ALA A 267 8.20 -15.41 1.25
C ALA A 267 9.44 -14.85 1.95
N TYR A 268 9.38 -14.63 3.27
CA TYR A 268 10.48 -14.06 4.06
C TYR A 268 11.80 -14.84 3.88
N ASP A 269 11.73 -16.17 3.92
CA ASP A 269 12.88 -17.05 3.71
C ASP A 269 13.48 -16.90 2.30
N GLN A 270 12.63 -16.88 1.27
CA GLN A 270 13.05 -16.73 -0.13
C GLN A 270 13.68 -15.36 -0.39
N ILE A 271 13.17 -14.30 0.26
CA ILE A 271 13.77 -12.96 0.20
C ILE A 271 15.21 -12.99 0.71
N ILE A 272 15.49 -13.72 1.79
CA ILE A 272 16.85 -13.80 2.34
C ILE A 272 17.72 -14.69 1.46
N HIS A 273 17.30 -15.94 1.25
CA HIS A 273 18.16 -16.99 0.71
C HIS A 273 18.29 -16.97 -0.81
N ASP A 274 17.19 -16.77 -1.52
CA ASP A 274 17.17 -16.85 -2.99
C ASP A 274 17.49 -15.50 -3.64
N LEU A 275 17.25 -14.40 -2.90
CA LEU A 275 17.35 -13.05 -3.43
C LEU A 275 18.50 -12.26 -2.80
N ASN A 276 18.43 -11.96 -1.49
CA ASN A 276 19.34 -11.03 -0.85
C ASN A 276 20.79 -11.55 -0.79
N LEU A 277 20.98 -12.78 -0.29
CA LEU A 277 22.32 -13.38 -0.21
C LEU A 277 22.97 -13.60 -1.58
N GLN A 278 22.15 -13.73 -2.62
CA GLN A 278 22.60 -13.91 -4.01
C GLN A 278 22.84 -12.58 -4.75
N ASN A 279 22.56 -11.43 -4.12
CA ASN A 279 22.66 -10.09 -4.72
C ASN A 279 21.90 -9.98 -6.06
N ILE A 280 20.69 -10.52 -6.13
CA ILE A 280 19.90 -10.52 -7.35
C ILE A 280 19.18 -9.17 -7.53
N PRO A 281 19.24 -8.54 -8.72
CA PRO A 281 18.68 -7.21 -8.95
C PRO A 281 17.16 -7.20 -9.19
N LEU A 282 16.39 -7.87 -8.32
CA LEU A 282 14.93 -7.92 -8.41
C LEU A 282 14.31 -6.62 -7.90
N LYS A 283 13.35 -6.07 -8.64
CA LYS A 283 12.51 -4.96 -8.17
C LYS A 283 11.24 -5.53 -7.55
N VAL A 284 10.94 -5.17 -6.32
CA VAL A 284 9.77 -5.64 -5.57
C VAL A 284 8.87 -4.45 -5.26
N ILE A 285 7.68 -4.43 -5.85
CA ILE A 285 6.66 -3.41 -5.62
C ILE A 285 5.70 -3.94 -4.56
N ILE A 286 5.80 -3.37 -3.37
CA ILE A 286 5.09 -3.81 -2.18
C ILE A 286 3.78 -3.03 -2.06
N GLY A 287 2.67 -3.62 -2.46
CA GLY A 287 1.35 -3.01 -2.31
C GLY A 287 0.82 -3.08 -0.88
N ARG A 288 -0.15 -2.24 -0.52
CA ARG A 288 -0.89 -2.30 0.77
C ARG A 288 0.06 -2.21 1.97
N SER A 289 1.15 -1.46 1.85
CA SER A 289 2.01 -1.15 2.99
C SER A 289 1.30 -0.24 3.98
N GLY A 290 1.57 -0.43 5.26
CA GLY A 290 0.90 0.27 6.36
C GLY A 290 -0.53 -0.24 6.61
N LEU A 291 -1.39 0.67 7.07
CA LEU A 291 -2.79 0.36 7.37
C LEU A 291 -3.59 0.11 6.09
N VAL A 292 -4.45 -0.91 6.11
CA VAL A 292 -5.27 -1.28 4.93
C VAL A 292 -6.76 -0.96 5.06
N GLY A 293 -7.25 -0.67 6.27
CA GLY A 293 -8.67 -0.41 6.51
C GLY A 293 -9.50 -1.69 6.61
N GLU A 294 -10.50 -1.79 5.74
CA GLU A 294 -11.63 -2.73 5.85
C GLU A 294 -11.24 -4.22 5.85
N ASP A 295 -10.07 -4.58 5.33
CA ASP A 295 -9.60 -5.98 5.31
C ASP A 295 -9.15 -6.48 6.70
N GLY A 296 -8.87 -5.56 7.63
CA GLY A 296 -8.56 -5.86 9.03
C GLY A 296 -7.23 -6.56 9.29
N ALA A 297 -7.13 -7.23 10.44
CA ALA A 297 -5.86 -7.62 11.05
C ALA A 297 -5.01 -8.55 10.18
N THR A 298 -5.64 -9.44 9.41
CA THR A 298 -4.94 -10.41 8.55
C THR A 298 -4.28 -9.79 7.32
N HIS A 299 -4.65 -8.56 6.97
CA HIS A 299 -4.17 -7.89 5.76
C HIS A 299 -3.28 -6.67 6.04
N GLN A 300 -3.05 -6.33 7.30
CA GLN A 300 -2.22 -5.18 7.67
C GLN A 300 -0.78 -5.36 7.16
N GLY A 301 -0.30 -4.38 6.40
CA GLY A 301 1.04 -4.37 5.82
C GLY A 301 2.06 -3.66 6.70
N ILE A 302 2.07 -3.95 8.00
CA ILE A 302 2.74 -3.12 9.03
C ILE A 302 4.05 -3.70 9.56
N TYR A 303 4.57 -4.76 8.92
CA TYR A 303 5.77 -5.48 9.36
C TYR A 303 6.93 -5.40 8.36
N ASP A 304 6.68 -4.89 7.15
CA ASP A 304 7.62 -4.94 6.03
C ASP A 304 8.89 -4.14 6.30
N LEU A 305 8.81 -2.95 6.90
CA LEU A 305 10.03 -2.21 7.25
C LEU A 305 10.88 -2.95 8.28
N SER A 306 10.26 -3.70 9.20
CA SER A 306 10.98 -4.39 10.28
C SER A 306 11.83 -5.54 9.74
N TYR A 307 11.25 -6.40 8.91
CA TYR A 307 11.99 -7.56 8.41
C TYR A 307 12.87 -7.21 7.20
N LEU A 308 12.45 -6.26 6.33
CA LEU A 308 13.29 -5.82 5.21
C LEU A 308 14.46 -4.97 5.69
N GLY A 309 14.32 -4.21 6.78
CA GLY A 309 15.40 -3.37 7.31
C GLY A 309 16.69 -4.14 7.63
N THR A 310 16.59 -5.45 7.87
CA THR A 310 17.74 -6.34 8.12
C THR A 310 18.54 -6.72 6.87
N LEU A 311 18.01 -6.43 5.67
CA LEU A 311 18.66 -6.78 4.42
C LEU A 311 19.84 -5.86 4.11
N ASN A 312 21.00 -6.46 3.87
CA ASN A 312 22.18 -5.76 3.34
C ASN A 312 22.10 -5.69 1.81
N ASN A 313 22.69 -4.65 1.21
CA ASN A 313 22.75 -4.50 -0.26
C ASN A 313 21.39 -4.41 -0.98
N ALA A 314 20.38 -3.89 -0.28
CA ALA A 314 19.03 -3.68 -0.81
C ALA A 314 18.58 -2.24 -0.59
N TYR A 315 17.83 -1.68 -1.55
CA TYR A 315 17.17 -0.39 -1.37
C TYR A 315 15.76 -0.58 -0.86
N ILE A 316 15.41 0.08 0.25
CA ILE A 316 14.07 0.01 0.85
C ILE A 316 13.51 1.43 0.87
N ILE A 317 12.52 1.65 0.01
CA ILE A 317 11.97 2.96 -0.31
C ILE A 317 10.51 3.03 0.13
N SER A 318 10.16 4.07 0.87
CA SER A 318 8.83 4.30 1.42
C SER A 318 8.31 5.70 1.05
N PRO A 319 7.86 5.89 -0.21
CA PRO A 319 7.39 7.20 -0.67
C PRO A 319 6.16 7.69 0.09
N SER A 320 6.18 8.94 0.53
CA SER A 320 5.05 9.59 1.23
C SER A 320 4.04 10.23 0.28
N ASN A 321 4.42 10.44 -0.98
CA ASN A 321 3.66 11.18 -1.98
C ASN A 321 3.95 10.68 -3.40
N GLN A 322 3.13 11.13 -4.35
CA GLN A 322 3.18 10.69 -5.73
C GLN A 322 4.42 11.15 -6.51
N VAL A 323 5.11 12.22 -6.09
CA VAL A 323 6.34 12.68 -6.75
C VAL A 323 7.50 11.77 -6.36
N ASP A 324 7.65 11.48 -5.06
CA ASP A 324 8.69 10.57 -4.60
C ASP A 324 8.41 9.12 -5.03
N LEU A 325 7.14 8.72 -5.22
CA LEU A 325 6.82 7.44 -5.88
C LEU A 325 7.33 7.41 -7.33
N LYS A 326 7.07 8.45 -8.13
CA LYS A 326 7.58 8.54 -9.51
C LYS A 326 9.11 8.48 -9.56
N ARG A 327 9.80 9.17 -8.64
CA ARG A 327 11.27 9.14 -8.52
C ARG A 327 11.76 7.74 -8.13
N ALA A 328 11.12 7.09 -7.17
CA ALA A 328 11.44 5.72 -6.78
C ALA A 328 11.28 4.73 -7.95
N LEU A 329 10.22 4.86 -8.75
CA LEU A 329 9.98 4.03 -9.92
C LEU A 329 10.99 4.29 -11.04
N ARG A 330 11.38 5.55 -11.27
CA ARG A 330 12.47 5.88 -12.20
C ARG A 330 13.78 5.25 -11.73
N PHE A 331 14.08 5.36 -10.45
CA PHE A 331 15.27 4.76 -9.86
C PHE A 331 15.27 3.23 -10.03
N ALA A 332 14.17 2.55 -9.70
CA ALA A 332 14.05 1.10 -9.89
C ALA A 332 14.17 0.66 -11.36
N TYR A 333 13.75 1.51 -12.31
CA TYR A 333 13.94 1.26 -13.74
C TYR A 333 15.40 1.41 -14.20
N LEU A 334 16.14 2.35 -13.60
CA LEU A 334 17.52 2.66 -13.97
C LEU A 334 18.55 1.76 -13.28
N ASP A 335 18.34 1.41 -12.01
CA ASP A 335 19.24 0.55 -11.24
C ASP A 335 19.22 -0.89 -11.76
N LYS A 336 20.41 -1.45 -12.03
CA LYS A 336 20.58 -2.78 -12.63
C LYS A 336 21.19 -3.81 -11.70
N ASP A 337 21.69 -3.38 -10.55
CA ASP A 337 22.62 -4.17 -9.75
C ASP A 337 22.05 -4.56 -8.39
N HIS A 338 20.99 -3.88 -7.93
CA HIS A 338 20.48 -4.06 -6.57
C HIS A 338 19.03 -4.51 -6.55
N SER A 339 18.66 -5.21 -5.48
CA SER A 339 17.26 -5.39 -5.16
C SER A 339 16.67 -4.05 -4.67
N VAL A 340 15.47 -3.73 -5.14
CA VAL A 340 14.79 -2.47 -4.79
C VAL A 340 13.37 -2.79 -4.35
N TYR A 341 13.05 -2.44 -3.11
CA TYR A 341 11.74 -2.62 -2.49
C TYR A 341 11.06 -1.26 -2.40
N ILE A 342 9.91 -1.10 -3.05
CA ILE A 342 9.13 0.14 -3.05
C ILE A 342 7.78 -0.11 -2.41
N ARG A 343 7.50 0.56 -1.29
CA ARG A 343 6.22 0.49 -0.59
C ARG A 343 5.17 1.37 -1.28
N ILE A 344 3.97 0.84 -1.41
CA ILE A 344 2.80 1.52 -1.98
C ILE A 344 1.62 1.36 -1.00
N PRO A 345 1.12 2.44 -0.39
CA PRO A 345 -0.01 2.39 0.53
C PRO A 345 -1.35 2.16 -0.19
N ARG A 346 -2.36 1.66 0.53
CA ARG A 346 -3.76 1.62 0.04
C ARG A 346 -4.44 2.98 0.29
N MET A 347 -4.10 3.99 -0.50
CA MET A 347 -4.72 5.31 -0.38
C MET A 347 -4.71 6.13 -1.67
N ASN A 348 -5.48 7.20 -1.64
CA ASN A 348 -5.49 8.23 -2.68
C ASN A 348 -4.24 9.12 -2.55
N ILE A 349 -3.75 9.65 -3.68
CA ILE A 349 -2.64 10.59 -3.67
C ILE A 349 -3.09 11.95 -3.14
N LEU A 350 -2.15 12.77 -2.68
CA LEU A 350 -2.41 14.14 -2.23
C LEU A 350 -2.84 15.01 -3.42
N SER A 351 -3.78 15.93 -3.18
CA SER A 351 -4.24 16.87 -4.19
C SER A 351 -3.13 17.89 -4.54
N ASP A 352 -3.14 18.43 -5.76
CA ASP A 352 -2.16 19.43 -6.18
C ASP A 352 -2.18 20.69 -5.30
N LYS A 353 -3.39 21.07 -4.82
CA LYS A 353 -3.56 22.18 -3.87
C LYS A 353 -2.81 21.89 -2.56
N TYR A 354 -2.91 20.66 -2.05
CA TYR A 354 -2.22 20.25 -0.84
C TYR A 354 -0.70 20.17 -1.05
N MET A 355 -0.25 19.50 -2.11
CA MET A 355 1.18 19.40 -2.45
C MET A 355 1.86 20.76 -2.56
N LYS A 356 1.26 21.71 -3.30
CA LYS A 356 1.82 23.06 -3.47
C LYS A 356 1.84 23.85 -2.18
N GLY A 357 0.73 23.87 -1.43
CA GLY A 357 0.60 24.71 -0.24
C GLY A 357 1.29 24.18 1.02
N TYR A 358 1.61 22.89 1.08
CA TYR A 358 2.05 22.23 2.33
C TYR A 358 3.37 21.48 2.20
N LEU A 359 3.74 21.05 0.99
CA LEU A 359 5.01 20.36 0.74
C LEU A 359 5.99 21.21 -0.09
N ASN A 360 5.56 22.39 -0.58
CA ASN A 360 6.30 23.22 -1.55
C ASN A 360 6.75 22.41 -2.78
N ILE A 361 5.92 21.46 -3.21
CA ILE A 361 6.18 20.64 -4.40
C ILE A 361 5.30 21.14 -5.54
N HIS A 362 5.93 21.70 -6.57
CA HIS A 362 5.23 22.16 -7.77
C HIS A 362 4.97 21.02 -8.75
N MET A 363 3.71 20.65 -8.92
CA MET A 363 3.27 19.76 -10.01
C MET A 363 3.20 20.54 -11.33
N LYS A 364 3.84 20.04 -12.39
CA LYS A 364 3.62 20.54 -13.76
C LYS A 364 2.22 20.17 -14.23
N ASN A 365 1.53 21.13 -14.86
CA ASN A 365 0.38 20.83 -15.71
C ASN A 365 0.91 20.24 -17.03
N GLU A 366 0.52 19.01 -17.38
CA GLU A 366 0.84 18.38 -18.69
C GLU A 366 0.09 19.04 -19.87
N SER A 367 -0.37 20.29 -19.76
CA SER A 367 -1.01 21.04 -20.84
C SER A 367 -0.93 22.55 -20.63
N LYS A 368 -0.01 23.21 -21.33
CA LYS A 368 -0.23 24.50 -22.02
C LYS A 368 1.02 24.86 -22.81
N ASN A 369 0.80 25.26 -24.07
CA ASN A 369 1.79 25.82 -24.96
C ASN A 369 2.59 26.92 -24.25
N ILE A 370 3.90 26.90 -24.49
CA ILE A 370 4.84 27.90 -24.02
C ILE A 370 4.54 29.19 -24.78
N ASP A 371 3.90 30.16 -24.11
CA ASP A 371 4.02 31.56 -24.49
C ASP A 371 5.19 32.18 -23.72
N VAL A 372 6.11 32.74 -24.50
CA VAL A 372 7.34 33.37 -24.06
C VAL A 372 7.00 34.72 -23.42
N ASN A 373 7.21 34.83 -22.10
CA ASN A 373 7.59 36.02 -21.31
C ASN A 373 6.93 35.99 -19.92
N VAL A 374 7.67 35.50 -18.91
CA VAL A 374 7.46 35.91 -17.51
C VAL A 374 8.82 36.00 -16.83
N ASP A 375 9.01 37.14 -16.16
CA ASP A 375 10.20 37.56 -15.44
C ASP A 375 10.70 36.55 -14.38
N ILE A 376 12.02 36.45 -14.33
CA ILE A 376 12.81 35.58 -13.47
C ILE A 376 13.02 36.29 -12.13
N ASN A 377 12.45 35.78 -11.04
CA ASN A 377 12.97 35.87 -9.66
C ASN A 377 12.14 34.98 -8.71
N ASP A 378 12.28 33.66 -8.85
CA ASP A 378 11.93 32.68 -7.82
C ASP A 378 12.95 31.51 -7.94
N ASP A 379 13.88 31.41 -6.99
CA ASP A 379 14.90 30.36 -6.92
C ASP A 379 14.34 29.06 -6.31
N VAL A 380 13.27 28.51 -6.90
CA VAL A 380 12.77 27.16 -6.61
C VAL A 380 12.59 26.43 -7.95
N ASP A 381 13.26 25.28 -8.10
CA ASP A 381 13.26 24.37 -9.27
C ASP A 381 14.02 24.82 -10.54
N LYS A 382 15.23 25.35 -10.39
CA LYS A 382 16.10 25.69 -11.55
C LYS A 382 16.72 24.50 -12.31
N TYR A 383 16.39 23.26 -11.95
CA TYR A 383 16.68 22.08 -12.79
C TYR A 383 15.52 21.10 -12.69
N SER A 384 14.61 21.12 -13.66
CA SER A 384 13.58 20.10 -13.77
C SER A 384 14.25 18.72 -13.90
N GLU A 385 14.15 17.88 -12.86
CA GLU A 385 14.75 16.53 -12.78
C GLU A 385 14.43 15.63 -13.99
N GLU A 386 13.34 15.94 -14.69
CA GLU A 386 12.91 15.32 -15.95
C GLU A 386 13.94 15.44 -17.09
N TYR A 387 14.80 16.47 -17.05
CA TYR A 387 15.89 16.72 -18.01
C TYR A 387 17.27 16.42 -17.42
N MET A 388 17.35 16.02 -16.15
CA MET A 388 18.60 15.51 -15.60
C MET A 388 18.93 14.18 -16.27
N ASP A 389 20.18 14.02 -16.69
CA ASP A 389 20.71 12.74 -17.10
C ASP A 389 20.59 11.71 -15.97
N ASP A 390 20.57 10.44 -16.36
CA ASP A 390 20.25 9.35 -15.45
C ASP A 390 21.26 9.23 -14.29
N ASP A 391 22.55 9.49 -14.52
CA ASP A 391 23.58 9.41 -13.49
C ASP A 391 23.41 10.51 -12.43
N ASN A 392 23.16 11.75 -12.86
CA ASN A 392 22.92 12.86 -11.95
C ASN A 392 21.60 12.70 -11.18
N PHE A 393 20.56 12.17 -11.83
CA PHE A 393 19.31 11.82 -11.13
C PHE A 393 19.55 10.76 -10.05
N ILE A 394 20.26 9.67 -10.36
CA ILE A 394 20.57 8.61 -9.40
C ILE A 394 21.29 9.19 -8.18
N LYS A 395 22.32 10.02 -8.40
CA LYS A 395 23.08 10.67 -7.32
C LYS A 395 22.25 11.63 -6.47
N SER A 396 21.28 12.32 -7.07
CA SER A 396 20.41 13.26 -6.34
C SER A 396 19.29 12.57 -5.56
N PHE A 397 18.99 11.30 -5.87
CA PHE A 397 17.89 10.57 -5.25
C PHE A 397 18.32 9.52 -4.22
N ILE A 398 19.35 8.71 -4.50
CA ILE A 398 19.72 7.58 -3.63
C ILE A 398 19.99 8.04 -2.20
N GLY A 399 19.27 7.44 -1.24
CA GLY A 399 19.50 7.66 0.19
C GLY A 399 19.24 9.09 0.65
N LYS A 400 18.51 9.89 -0.15
CA LYS A 400 18.17 11.26 0.18
C LYS A 400 16.77 11.34 0.79
N SER A 401 16.67 12.10 1.86
CA SER A 401 15.44 12.56 2.48
C SER A 401 14.97 13.88 1.85
N ARG A 402 13.76 14.32 2.21
CA ARG A 402 13.20 15.61 1.79
C ARG A 402 12.91 16.47 3.02
N ILE A 403 13.40 17.71 3.00
CA ILE A 403 13.01 18.72 3.99
C ILE A 403 11.62 19.24 3.59
N ILE A 404 10.63 19.06 4.46
CA ILE A 404 9.29 19.63 4.28
C ILE A 404 9.22 21.02 4.91
N LYS A 405 9.82 21.13 6.09
CA LYS A 405 9.92 22.38 6.86
C LYS A 405 11.22 22.33 7.64
N MET A 406 12.03 23.37 7.55
CA MET A 406 13.13 23.58 8.50
C MET A 406 12.81 24.78 9.36
N ASP A 407 13.21 24.75 10.62
CA ASP A 407 13.09 25.90 11.50
C ASP A 407 14.02 27.03 10.99
N ASN A 408 13.45 28.20 10.71
CA ASN A 408 14.17 29.34 10.14
C ASN A 408 14.65 30.32 11.24
N GLU A 409 15.22 29.84 12.35
CA GLU A 409 15.83 30.73 13.35
C GLU A 409 17.21 31.28 12.94
N ASN A 410 17.40 31.56 11.64
CA ASN A 410 18.50 32.37 11.10
C ASN A 410 17.99 33.02 9.79
N ASN A 411 17.22 34.11 9.90
CA ASN A 411 17.18 35.23 8.94
C ASN A 411 16.11 36.24 9.42
N ASN A 412 16.55 37.50 9.63
CA ASN A 412 15.81 38.67 10.13
C ASN A 412 15.65 38.81 11.65
N THR A 413 16.77 38.92 12.36
CA THR A 413 16.88 40.01 13.35
C THR A 413 17.58 41.17 12.67
N ASN A 414 16.81 42.09 12.08
CA ASN A 414 17.21 43.49 12.22
C ASN A 414 17.15 43.72 13.73
N GLU A 415 18.31 43.81 14.36
CA GLU A 415 18.49 44.26 15.74
C GLU A 415 17.94 45.68 15.85
N HIS A 416 16.62 45.83 15.94
CA HIS A 416 16.06 46.96 16.66
C HIS A 416 16.20 46.63 18.13
N TYR A 417 17.30 47.12 18.72
CA TYR A 417 17.47 47.26 20.15
C TYR A 417 16.25 48.02 20.71
N SER A 418 15.23 47.28 21.12
CA SER A 418 14.22 47.77 22.04
C SER A 418 14.91 47.83 23.40
N SER A 419 15.09 49.05 23.90
CA SER A 419 15.69 49.38 25.19
C SER A 419 14.76 49.01 26.36
N ARG A 420 14.41 47.73 26.46
CA ARG A 420 13.80 47.06 27.63
C ARG A 420 14.25 45.60 27.58
N GLY A 421 14.96 45.17 28.63
CA GLY A 421 15.67 43.88 28.69
C GLY A 421 14.76 42.65 28.77
N ASP A 422 14.01 42.37 27.71
CA ASP A 422 13.45 41.04 27.48
C ASP A 422 14.50 40.19 26.77
N THR A 423 15.23 39.39 27.53
CA THR A 423 16.02 38.27 27.00
C THR A 423 15.06 37.29 26.33
N GLN A 424 14.91 37.36 25.02
CA GLN A 424 14.09 36.44 24.25
C GLN A 424 14.71 35.04 24.36
N THR A 425 14.07 34.16 25.15
CA THR A 425 14.53 32.80 25.38
C THR A 425 14.55 32.04 24.05
N LYS A 426 15.73 31.52 23.68
CA LYS A 426 15.91 30.73 22.46
C LYS A 426 14.96 29.53 22.45
N LYS A 427 14.20 29.34 21.37
CA LYS A 427 13.23 28.24 21.28
C LYS A 427 13.93 26.89 21.28
N LYS A 428 13.32 25.91 21.93
CA LYS A 428 13.73 24.52 21.92
C LYS A 428 13.37 23.91 20.56
N LYS A 429 14.38 23.41 19.84
CA LYS A 429 14.21 22.92 18.46
C LYS A 429 13.77 21.46 18.43
N VAL A 430 12.66 21.19 17.75
CA VAL A 430 12.03 19.87 17.59
C VAL A 430 12.05 19.46 16.12
N CYS A 431 12.60 18.29 15.80
CA CYS A 431 12.54 17.73 14.44
C CYS A 431 11.70 16.46 14.43
N ILE A 432 10.73 16.41 13.52
CA ILE A 432 9.92 15.22 13.26
C ILE A 432 10.44 14.56 11.98
N PHE A 433 10.81 13.29 12.09
CA PHE A 433 11.19 12.44 10.97
C PHE A 433 10.03 11.51 10.63
N ASN A 434 9.39 11.73 9.48
CA ASN A 434 8.34 10.87 8.97
C ASN A 434 8.94 9.76 8.09
N MET A 435 8.41 8.55 8.14
CA MET A 435 8.58 7.54 7.09
C MET A 435 7.25 6.89 6.75
N GLY A 436 6.94 6.77 5.47
CA GLY A 436 5.68 6.21 5.00
C GLY A 436 4.63 7.25 4.64
N SER A 437 3.42 6.77 4.37
CA SER A 437 2.41 7.53 3.64
C SER A 437 1.61 8.52 4.49
N MET A 438 1.81 8.49 5.81
CA MET A 438 1.05 9.29 6.77
C MET A 438 1.66 10.68 7.05
N LEU A 439 2.54 11.19 6.18
CA LEU A 439 3.19 12.51 6.31
C LEU A 439 2.19 13.66 6.53
N PHE A 440 1.02 13.58 5.90
CA PHE A 440 -0.03 14.59 6.06
C PHE A 440 -0.52 14.74 7.52
N ASN A 441 -0.51 13.66 8.32
CA ASN A 441 -0.84 13.73 9.75
C ASN A 441 0.19 14.56 10.50
N VAL A 442 1.48 14.37 10.21
CA VAL A 442 2.57 15.14 10.81
C VAL A 442 2.41 16.62 10.48
N ILE A 443 2.29 16.97 9.19
CA ILE A 443 2.16 18.37 8.76
C ILE A 443 0.96 19.05 9.43
N ASN A 444 -0.19 18.39 9.42
CA ASN A 444 -1.41 18.94 9.98
C ASN A 444 -1.36 19.02 11.52
N ALA A 445 -0.70 18.08 12.19
CA ALA A 445 -0.52 18.11 13.64
C ALA A 445 0.40 19.24 14.05
N ILE A 446 1.53 19.44 13.37
CA ILE A 446 2.46 20.53 13.67
C ILE A 446 1.82 21.90 13.44
N LYS A 447 1.09 22.08 12.33
CA LYS A 447 0.32 23.33 12.10
C LYS A 447 -0.70 23.60 13.21
N GLU A 448 -1.29 22.56 13.80
CA GLU A 448 -2.22 22.71 14.93
C GLU A 448 -1.49 23.02 16.25
N ILE A 449 -0.36 22.36 16.49
CA ILE A 449 0.47 22.58 17.68
C ILE A 449 1.00 24.01 17.73
N GLU A 450 1.43 24.57 16.59
CA GLU A 450 1.98 25.92 16.50
C GLU A 450 0.97 27.05 16.73
N LYS A 451 -0.33 26.75 16.72
CA LYS A 451 -1.37 27.72 17.11
C LYS A 451 -1.40 27.97 18.61
N GLU A 452 -0.92 27.02 19.43
CA GLU A 452 -0.91 27.17 20.88
C GLU A 452 0.21 28.13 21.31
N GLN A 453 -0.17 29.24 21.95
CA GLN A 453 0.75 30.32 22.32
C GLN A 453 1.94 29.80 23.14
N TYR A 454 1.71 28.97 24.15
CA TYR A 454 2.79 28.41 24.95
C TYR A 454 3.80 27.63 24.10
N ILE A 455 3.32 26.81 23.17
CA ILE A 455 4.20 26.00 22.33
C ILE A 455 4.96 26.88 21.33
N SER A 456 4.27 27.80 20.66
CA SER A 456 4.89 28.69 19.66
C SER A 456 5.94 29.64 20.24
N HIS A 457 5.84 29.97 21.53
CA HIS A 457 6.84 30.77 22.24
C HIS A 457 8.06 29.94 22.68
N ASN A 458 7.88 28.66 23.01
CA ASN A 458 8.93 27.83 23.59
C ASN A 458 9.61 26.85 22.62
N TYR A 459 8.95 26.50 21.51
CA TYR A 459 9.41 25.48 20.58
C TYR A 459 9.37 25.93 19.13
N SER A 460 10.31 25.44 18.32
CA SER A 460 10.30 25.54 16.86
C SER A 460 10.34 24.14 16.23
N PHE A 461 9.72 23.99 15.06
CA PHE A 461 9.50 22.67 14.46
C PHE A 461 10.10 22.57 13.06
N SER A 462 10.84 21.49 12.85
CA SER A 462 11.29 20.98 11.55
C SER A 462 10.59 19.66 11.23
N ILE A 463 10.34 19.41 9.95
CA ILE A 463 9.75 18.18 9.42
C ILE A 463 10.63 17.70 8.28
N VAL A 464 11.16 16.48 8.44
CA VAL A 464 11.95 15.77 7.44
C VAL A 464 11.21 14.51 7.05
N ASP A 465 10.99 14.32 5.76
CA ASP A 465 10.43 13.10 5.20
C ASP A 465 11.54 12.15 4.76
N MET A 466 11.63 11.02 5.44
CA MET A 466 12.63 9.98 5.23
C MET A 466 12.11 9.00 4.18
N ILE A 467 12.65 9.13 2.96
CA ILE A 467 12.20 8.34 1.80
C ILE A 467 12.81 6.93 1.79
N PHE A 468 14.02 6.77 2.33
CA PHE A 468 14.76 5.51 2.36
C PHE A 468 14.94 5.01 3.79
N LEU A 469 14.57 3.75 4.02
CA LEU A 469 15.01 3.01 5.21
C LEU A 469 16.45 2.50 5.02
N ASN A 470 16.72 1.98 3.82
CA ASN A 470 18.05 1.53 3.43
C ASN A 470 18.39 2.08 2.02
N PRO A 471 19.48 2.84 1.86
CA PRO A 471 20.30 3.42 2.92
C PRO A 471 19.57 4.58 3.62
N LEU A 472 19.71 4.64 4.94
CA LEU A 472 19.21 5.75 5.75
C LEU A 472 19.99 7.05 5.45
N ASP A 473 19.31 8.20 5.34
CA ASP A 473 19.95 9.51 5.11
C ASP A 473 20.66 10.04 6.36
N LYS A 474 21.80 9.44 6.68
CA LYS A 474 22.65 9.80 7.83
C LYS A 474 23.13 11.26 7.77
N ASN A 475 23.33 11.80 6.57
CA ASN A 475 23.76 13.18 6.38
C ASN A 475 22.68 14.18 6.82
N MET A 476 21.41 13.90 6.50
CA MET A 476 20.31 14.73 6.98
C MET A 476 20.18 14.69 8.50
N ILE A 477 20.29 13.50 9.10
CA ILE A 477 20.24 13.33 10.56
C ILE A 477 21.38 14.13 11.21
N ASP A 478 22.59 14.02 10.67
CA ASP A 478 23.75 14.81 11.11
C ASP A 478 23.54 16.31 10.95
N HIS A 479 22.95 16.76 9.85
CA HIS A 479 22.63 18.17 9.61
C HIS A 479 21.65 18.70 10.68
N VAL A 480 20.56 17.98 10.93
CA VAL A 480 19.54 18.33 11.94
C VAL A 480 20.16 18.44 13.34
N ILE A 481 21.00 17.48 13.74
CA ILE A 481 21.59 17.41 15.07
C ILE A 481 22.78 18.36 15.22
N LYS A 482 23.77 18.24 14.34
CA LYS A 482 25.06 18.95 14.50
C LYS A 482 24.99 20.38 14.03
N GLN A 483 24.29 20.67 12.93
CA GLN A 483 24.27 21.99 12.32
C GLN A 483 23.09 22.81 12.84
N ASN A 484 21.87 22.27 12.77
CA ASN A 484 20.66 22.98 13.23
C ASN A 484 20.42 22.89 14.75
N LYS A 485 21.17 22.05 15.46
CA LYS A 485 21.14 21.92 16.94
C LYS A 485 19.76 21.53 17.49
N HIS A 486 19.07 20.64 16.80
CA HIS A 486 17.82 20.07 17.31
C HIS A 486 18.09 19.22 18.55
N GLN A 487 17.23 19.37 19.57
CA GLN A 487 17.34 18.64 20.84
C GLN A 487 16.25 17.58 20.97
N TYR A 488 15.07 17.83 20.44
CA TYR A 488 13.96 16.88 20.47
C TYR A 488 13.80 16.24 19.10
N LEU A 489 13.99 14.94 19.02
CA LEU A 489 13.85 14.17 17.78
C LEU A 489 12.65 13.23 17.93
N ILE A 490 11.70 13.33 17.01
CA ILE A 490 10.49 12.51 17.01
C ILE A 490 10.46 11.71 15.72
N THR A 491 10.39 10.38 15.80
CA THR A 491 10.14 9.54 14.61
C THR A 491 8.65 9.24 14.50
N TYR A 492 8.13 9.17 13.28
CA TYR A 492 6.75 8.80 13.00
C TYR A 492 6.71 7.86 11.79
N GLU A 493 6.25 6.63 11.97
CA GLU A 493 6.20 5.61 10.91
C GLU A 493 4.89 4.82 10.89
N ASP A 494 4.45 4.43 9.68
CA ASP A 494 3.28 3.58 9.43
C ASP A 494 3.62 2.07 9.47
N ASN A 495 4.51 1.68 10.40
CA ASN A 495 4.97 0.32 10.61
C ASN A 495 5.08 0.02 12.11
N THR A 496 5.19 -1.24 12.50
CA THR A 496 5.45 -1.64 13.89
C THR A 496 6.93 -1.53 14.27
N ILE A 497 7.25 -1.87 15.51
CA ILE A 497 8.61 -1.92 16.05
C ILE A 497 9.58 -2.72 15.17
N GLY A 498 10.85 -2.31 15.14
CA GLY A 498 11.88 -2.90 14.28
C GLY A 498 12.08 -2.17 12.95
N GLY A 499 11.16 -1.27 12.57
CA GLY A 499 11.24 -0.45 11.36
C GLY A 499 12.15 0.79 11.50
N PHE A 500 11.71 1.88 10.89
CA PHE A 500 12.46 3.14 10.76
C PHE A 500 13.05 3.66 12.06
N SER A 501 12.23 3.74 13.11
CA SER A 501 12.66 4.25 14.41
C SER A 501 13.81 3.42 15.00
N THR A 502 13.84 2.11 14.77
CA THR A 502 14.89 1.23 15.30
C THR A 502 16.21 1.48 14.58
N HIS A 503 16.19 1.58 13.25
CA HIS A 503 17.38 1.93 12.46
C HIS A 503 17.90 3.33 12.78
N PHE A 504 16.99 4.30 12.95
CA PHE A 504 17.32 5.66 13.37
C PHE A 504 18.01 5.66 14.74
N ASN A 505 17.45 4.97 15.73
CA ASN A 505 18.00 4.90 17.08
C ASN A 505 19.36 4.20 17.13
N ASN A 506 19.53 3.11 16.39
CA ASN A 506 20.82 2.43 16.28
C ASN A 506 21.90 3.38 15.74
N TYR A 507 21.59 4.17 14.71
CA TYR A 507 22.52 5.18 14.20
C TYR A 507 22.89 6.23 15.25
N LEU A 508 21.93 6.71 16.05
CA LEU A 508 22.20 7.66 17.14
C LEU A 508 23.09 7.05 18.23
N ILE A 509 22.87 5.79 18.58
CA ILE A 509 23.63 5.05 19.59
C ILE A 509 25.06 4.80 19.12
N GLU A 510 25.25 4.30 17.89
CA GLU A 510 26.57 4.05 17.29
C GLU A 510 27.46 5.30 17.29
N ASN A 511 26.86 6.48 17.12
CA ASN A 511 27.58 7.76 17.12
C ASN A 511 27.60 8.47 18.48
N ASN A 512 27.03 7.85 19.53
CA ASN A 512 26.87 8.41 20.87
C ASN A 512 26.19 9.80 20.87
N TYR A 513 25.27 10.05 19.94
CA TYR A 513 24.66 11.37 19.78
C TYR A 513 23.72 11.74 20.92
N ILE A 514 23.03 10.77 21.51
CA ILE A 514 22.05 11.02 22.58
C ILE A 514 22.72 11.76 23.74
N THR A 515 23.82 11.22 24.27
CA THR A 515 24.57 11.85 25.36
C THR A 515 25.37 13.06 24.88
N LYS A 516 26.02 12.97 23.71
CA LYS A 516 26.89 14.05 23.20
C LYS A 516 26.15 15.34 22.88
N HIS A 517 24.89 15.25 22.44
CA HIS A 517 24.08 16.39 22.02
C HIS A 517 22.87 16.64 22.94
N ASN A 518 22.77 15.91 24.06
CA ASN A 518 21.65 15.97 25.00
C ASN A 518 20.29 15.83 24.29
N LEU A 519 20.15 14.76 23.50
CA LEU A 519 18.98 14.53 22.66
C LEU A 519 17.88 13.82 23.43
N TYR A 520 16.65 14.28 23.21
CA TYR A 520 15.42 13.66 23.67
C TYR A 520 14.75 12.99 22.47
N VAL A 521 14.71 11.65 22.46
CA VAL A 521 14.18 10.88 21.34
C VAL A 521 12.82 10.28 21.68
N HIS A 522 11.82 10.49 20.83
CA HIS A 522 10.49 9.90 20.97
C HIS A 522 10.09 9.15 19.70
N ASN A 523 9.80 7.86 19.83
CA ASN A 523 9.39 7.05 18.69
C ASN A 523 7.88 6.89 18.65
N ILE A 524 7.27 7.19 17.51
CA ILE A 524 5.86 6.96 17.22
C ILE A 524 5.76 5.94 16.07
N TYR A 525 5.27 4.75 16.39
CA TYR A 525 5.05 3.65 15.46
C TYR A 525 3.74 2.94 15.81
N LEU A 526 3.28 2.02 14.96
CA LEU A 526 2.07 1.24 15.16
C LEU A 526 2.24 0.19 16.28
N SER A 527 1.20 0.00 17.08
CA SER A 527 1.17 -1.07 18.08
C SER A 527 1.38 -2.45 17.44
N ASN A 528 1.96 -3.40 18.20
CA ASN A 528 2.07 -4.80 17.80
C ASN A 528 0.79 -5.62 18.14
N GLU A 529 -0.30 -4.93 18.47
CA GLU A 529 -1.60 -5.55 18.71
C GLU A 529 -2.36 -5.70 17.39
N PRO A 530 -3.20 -6.75 17.22
CA PRO A 530 -4.05 -6.90 16.05
C PRO A 530 -4.92 -5.67 15.79
N ILE A 531 -4.90 -5.15 14.56
CA ILE A 531 -5.69 -3.98 14.13
C ILE A 531 -6.88 -4.47 13.29
N GLU A 532 -8.04 -4.52 13.92
CA GLU A 532 -9.28 -5.03 13.30
C GLU A 532 -9.78 -4.19 12.12
N HIS A 533 -10.70 -4.78 11.35
CA HIS A 533 -11.34 -4.13 10.21
C HIS A 533 -12.09 -2.86 10.63
N ALA A 534 -11.78 -1.74 9.98
CA ALA A 534 -12.52 -0.49 10.11
C ALA A 534 -12.21 0.40 8.90
N SER A 535 -12.81 1.58 8.81
CA SER A 535 -12.36 2.55 7.80
C SER A 535 -10.90 2.94 8.07
N PHE A 536 -10.17 3.35 7.02
CA PHE A 536 -8.77 3.78 7.18
C PHE A 536 -8.61 4.94 8.17
N LYS A 537 -9.63 5.81 8.28
CA LYS A 537 -9.66 6.90 9.26
C LYS A 537 -9.83 6.35 10.68
N ASP A 538 -10.80 5.47 10.89
CA ASP A 538 -11.08 4.90 12.21
C ASP A 538 -9.90 4.05 12.71
N GLN A 539 -9.23 3.30 11.84
CA GLN A 539 -8.02 2.56 12.22
C GLN A 539 -6.93 3.50 12.75
N GLN A 540 -6.70 4.64 12.10
CA GLN A 540 -5.72 5.62 12.56
C GLN A 540 -6.09 6.19 13.93
N GLU A 541 -7.38 6.44 14.19
CA GLU A 541 -7.85 6.92 15.49
C GLU A 541 -7.66 5.85 16.59
N VAL A 542 -8.05 4.60 16.31
CA VAL A 542 -7.89 3.45 17.23
C VAL A 542 -6.43 3.25 17.62
N VAL A 543 -5.52 3.28 16.64
CA VAL A 543 -4.08 3.09 16.86
C VAL A 543 -3.34 4.38 17.23
N LYS A 544 -4.08 5.49 17.42
CA LYS A 544 -3.55 6.80 17.85
C LYS A 544 -2.45 7.35 16.94
N MET A 545 -2.64 7.17 15.64
CA MET A 545 -1.78 7.67 14.56
C MET A 545 -2.41 8.83 13.78
N ASP A 546 -3.69 9.12 14.00
CA ASP A 546 -4.36 10.26 13.38
C ASP A 546 -3.78 11.62 13.86
N LYS A 547 -4.11 12.69 13.14
CA LYS A 547 -3.72 14.08 13.48
C LYS A 547 -3.96 14.43 14.95
N CYS A 548 -5.17 14.21 15.48
CA CYS A 548 -5.55 14.65 16.82
C CYS A 548 -4.77 13.88 17.90
N SER A 549 -4.64 12.56 17.73
CA SER A 549 -3.79 11.75 18.60
C SER A 549 -2.33 12.18 18.56
N LEU A 550 -1.80 12.49 17.38
CA LEU A 550 -0.42 12.96 17.20
C LEU A 550 -0.18 14.31 17.90
N VAL A 551 -1.13 15.25 17.80
CA VAL A 551 -1.09 16.53 18.54
C VAL A 551 -0.93 16.29 20.03
N ASN A 552 -1.78 15.42 20.61
CA ASN A 552 -1.76 15.13 22.04
C ASN A 552 -0.45 14.45 22.46
N ARG A 553 0.04 13.47 21.68
CA ARG A 553 1.28 12.74 21.97
C ARG A 553 2.49 13.67 21.97
N ILE A 554 2.64 14.51 20.95
CA ILE A 554 3.76 15.46 20.85
C ILE A 554 3.68 16.47 22.01
N LYS A 555 2.51 17.07 22.27
CA LYS A 555 2.36 18.04 23.37
C LYS A 555 2.68 17.43 24.73
N ASN A 556 2.18 16.23 25.01
CA ASN A 556 2.45 15.54 26.27
C ASN A 556 3.94 15.21 26.42
N TYR A 557 4.59 14.77 25.34
CA TYR A 557 6.03 14.50 25.33
C TYR A 557 6.85 15.76 25.64
N LEU A 558 6.56 16.88 24.97
CA LEU A 558 7.25 18.15 25.19
C LEU A 558 6.98 18.74 26.58
N LYS A 559 5.77 18.56 27.13
CA LYS A 559 5.43 19.02 28.50
C LYS A 559 6.09 18.20 29.60
N ASN A 560 6.22 16.88 29.41
CA ASN A 560 6.79 15.97 30.41
C ASN A 560 8.33 15.93 30.41
N ASN A 561 8.97 16.48 29.38
CA ASN A 561 10.43 16.58 29.28
C ASN A 561 10.87 18.04 29.11
N PRO A 562 10.54 18.94 30.06
CA PRO A 562 11.04 20.30 30.01
C PRO A 562 12.55 20.26 30.31
N THR A 563 13.39 20.56 29.32
CA THR A 563 14.82 20.83 29.58
C THR A 563 15.02 21.94 30.59
#